data_AF-A0A916SJA3-F1
#
_entry.id   AF-A0A916SJA3-F1
#
_cell.length_a   1.000
_cell.length_b   1.000
_cell.length_c   1.000
_cell.angle_alpha   90.00
_cell.angle_beta   90.00
_cell.angle_gamma   90.00
#
_symmetry.space_group_name_H-M   'P 1'
#
loop_
_entity.id
_entity.type
_entity.pdbx_description
1 polymer ?
#
loop_
_entity_poly.entity_id
_entity_poly.type
_entity_poly.pdbx_seq_one_letter_code
_entity_poly.pdbx_strand_id
1 'polypeptide(L)'
;MVYIYPHMIDLPGGWKYRLGGLGPTHQSNGQSLPLSRSWNRVYLVGVTEKNLGDDASLTLQGRIWQRLRESSGSDDNPGISDFIGRAEVTRFLTDQQGPRPRHAVRHSLKSDARGSVKLEWMKASTAIADSAALRYHVQLFSGYGDSLVDYNRRRNVLSVGPSLVDW
;
A
#
# COMPACT_ATOMS: atom_id res chain seq x y z
N MET A 1 11.23 10.54 8.80
CA MET A 1 12.28 10.82 7.80
C MET A 1 12.47 9.58 6.96
N VAL A 2 12.56 9.71 5.64
CA VAL A 2 12.83 8.60 4.70
C VAL A 2 13.97 9.03 3.78
N TYR A 3 14.88 8.12 3.48
CA TYR A 3 15.87 8.32 2.44
C TYR A 3 15.38 7.68 1.15
N ILE A 4 15.37 8.46 0.07
CA ILE A 4 14.95 8.02 -1.26
C ILE A 4 16.11 8.26 -2.21
N TYR A 5 16.45 7.24 -3.00
CA TYR A 5 17.46 7.29 -4.02
C TYR A 5 16.83 7.01 -5.39
N PRO A 6 16.54 8.05 -6.19
CA PRO A 6 16.07 7.88 -7.56
C PRO A 6 17.22 7.38 -8.44
N HIS A 7 16.93 6.48 -9.35
CA HIS A 7 17.90 5.93 -10.30
C HIS A 7 17.20 5.42 -11.55
N MET A 8 17.99 5.02 -12.55
CA MET A 8 17.47 4.48 -13.80
C MET A 8 18.32 3.29 -14.19
N ILE A 9 18.01 2.13 -13.61
CA ILE A 9 18.71 0.89 -13.91
C ILE A 9 17.81 0.06 -14.82
N ASP A 10 18.29 -0.26 -16.03
CA ASP A 10 17.57 -1.15 -16.94
C ASP A 10 17.63 -2.60 -16.43
N LEU A 11 16.48 -3.25 -16.44
CA LEU A 11 16.28 -4.64 -16.04
C LEU A 11 15.80 -5.47 -17.25
N PRO A 12 16.00 -6.80 -17.23
CA PRO A 12 15.53 -7.67 -18.31
C PRO A 12 14.04 -7.50 -18.61
N GLY A 13 13.66 -7.65 -19.88
CA GLY A 13 12.26 -7.60 -20.31
C GLY A 13 11.66 -6.18 -20.37
N GLY A 14 12.48 -5.14 -20.50
CA GLY A 14 12.06 -3.75 -20.67
C GLY A 14 11.62 -3.04 -19.38
N TRP A 15 11.95 -3.63 -18.23
CA TRP A 15 11.73 -3.03 -16.92
C TRP A 15 12.81 -2.01 -16.60
N LYS A 16 12.46 -1.00 -15.83
CA LYS A 16 13.38 0.02 -15.32
C LYS A 16 13.20 0.13 -13.82
N TYR A 17 14.26 -0.09 -13.06
CA TYR A 17 14.29 0.20 -11.63
C TYR A 17 14.48 1.71 -11.46
N ARG A 18 13.48 2.36 -10.84
CA ARG A 18 13.31 3.83 -10.84
C ARG A 18 13.69 4.46 -9.51
N LEU A 19 13.47 3.73 -8.41
CA LEU A 19 13.56 4.29 -7.07
C LEU A 19 13.81 3.19 -6.04
N GLY A 20 14.75 3.46 -5.13
CA GLY A 20 14.97 2.71 -3.91
C GLY A 20 14.81 3.62 -2.71
N GLY A 21 14.39 3.08 -1.58
CA GLY A 21 14.23 3.89 -0.38
C GLY A 21 14.23 3.08 0.90
N LEU A 22 14.54 3.76 2.00
CA LEU A 22 14.54 3.18 3.34
C LEU A 22 14.17 4.21 4.40
N GLY A 23 13.48 3.79 5.44
CA GLY A 23 13.22 4.69 6.56
C GLY A 23 12.37 4.12 7.69
N PRO A 24 12.37 4.80 8.85
CA PRO A 24 11.43 4.52 9.93
C PRO A 24 10.01 5.03 9.59
N THR A 25 9.01 4.35 10.12
CA THR A 25 7.60 4.75 10.08
C THR A 25 6.92 4.43 11.41
N HIS A 26 6.16 5.40 11.92
CA HIS A 26 5.25 5.23 13.03
C HIS A 26 3.81 5.22 12.49
N GLN A 27 2.95 4.36 13.02
CA GLN A 27 1.53 4.36 12.71
C GLN A 27 0.74 4.10 13.99
N SER A 28 -0.26 4.94 14.26
CA SER A 28 -1.17 4.79 15.39
C SER A 28 -2.60 5.15 14.99
N ASN A 29 -3.57 4.73 15.81
CA ASN A 29 -4.98 5.09 15.62
C ASN A 29 -5.43 6.29 16.48
N GLY A 30 -4.54 6.86 17.31
CA GLY A 30 -4.82 8.02 18.16
C GLY A 30 -5.83 7.79 19.29
N GLN A 31 -6.14 6.52 19.61
CA GLN A 31 -7.11 6.17 20.65
C GLN A 31 -6.42 5.96 22.00
N SER A 32 -7.17 6.12 23.10
CA SER A 32 -6.72 5.73 24.44
C SER A 32 -6.94 4.23 24.69
N LEU A 33 -6.28 3.68 25.72
CA LEU A 33 -6.55 2.31 26.18
C LEU A 33 -8.03 2.13 26.55
N PRO A 34 -8.64 0.97 26.25
CA PRO A 34 -8.05 -0.25 25.68
C PRO A 34 -8.03 -0.32 24.13
N LEU A 35 -8.51 0.74 23.45
CA LEU A 35 -8.62 0.79 21.99
C LEU A 35 -7.34 1.28 21.29
N SER A 36 -6.36 1.78 22.05
CA SER A 36 -5.05 2.21 21.53
C SER A 36 -4.42 1.11 20.69
N ARG A 37 -3.95 1.46 19.50
CA ARG A 37 -3.16 0.58 18.63
C ARG A 37 -2.07 1.42 18.00
N SER A 38 -0.83 0.97 18.11
CA SER A 38 0.33 1.62 17.50
C SER A 38 1.46 0.63 17.22
N TRP A 39 2.30 0.98 16.25
CA TRP A 39 3.51 0.22 15.97
C TRP A 39 4.53 1.06 15.22
N ASN A 40 5.80 0.76 15.48
CA ASN A 40 6.94 1.34 14.80
C ASN A 40 7.58 0.31 13.86
N ARG A 41 8.00 0.75 12.66
CA ARG A 41 8.67 -0.12 11.68
C ARG A 41 9.84 0.60 11.04
N VAL A 42 10.82 -0.16 10.58
CA VAL A 42 11.75 0.26 9.52
C VAL A 42 11.37 -0.48 8.24
N TYR A 43 11.41 0.20 7.10
CA TYR A 43 11.05 -0.41 5.82
C TYR A 43 12.08 -0.13 4.74
N LEU A 44 12.13 -1.03 3.77
CA LEU A 44 12.77 -0.87 2.46
C LEU A 44 11.68 -0.82 1.40
N VAL A 45 11.88 0.01 0.38
CA VAL A 45 10.99 0.14 -0.78
C VAL A 45 11.79 0.13 -2.07
N GLY A 46 11.25 -0.52 -3.09
CA GLY A 46 11.76 -0.47 -4.46
C GLY A 46 10.61 -0.30 -5.44
N VAL A 47 10.82 0.52 -6.48
CA VAL A 47 9.83 0.76 -7.54
C VAL A 47 10.44 0.48 -8.89
N THR A 48 9.82 -0.44 -9.64
CA THR A 48 10.17 -0.74 -11.02
C THR A 48 9.02 -0.38 -11.94
N GLU A 49 9.31 0.14 -13.12
CA GLU A 49 8.32 0.54 -14.11
C GLU A 49 8.62 -0.13 -15.45
N LYS A 50 7.57 -0.46 -16.20
CA LYS A 50 7.67 -0.95 -17.56
C LYS A 50 6.64 -0.20 -18.43
N ASN A 51 7.12 0.36 -19.52
CA ASN A 51 6.25 0.97 -20.52
C ASN A 51 5.51 -0.15 -21.28
N LEU A 52 4.20 0.03 -21.46
CA LEU A 52 3.33 -0.90 -22.20
C LEU A 52 2.92 -0.36 -23.58
N GLY A 53 3.28 0.88 -23.88
CA GLY A 53 3.00 1.62 -25.11
C GLY A 53 3.37 3.08 -24.91
N ASP A 54 2.88 3.96 -25.79
CA ASP A 54 3.16 5.40 -25.71
C ASP A 54 2.41 6.06 -24.54
N ASP A 55 1.21 5.57 -24.20
CA ASP A 55 0.31 6.19 -23.20
C ASP A 55 0.07 5.35 -21.94
N ALA A 56 0.74 4.19 -21.82
CA ALA A 56 0.51 3.25 -20.73
C ALA A 56 1.79 2.74 -20.09
N SER A 57 1.79 2.65 -18.75
CA SER A 57 2.88 2.04 -17.99
C SER A 57 2.36 1.14 -16.86
N LEU A 58 3.19 0.15 -16.52
CA LEU A 58 3.00 -0.77 -15.42
C LEU A 58 4.09 -0.53 -14.39
N THR A 59 3.67 -0.10 -13.19
CA THR A 59 4.59 0.10 -12.07
C THR A 59 4.38 -0.97 -11.01
N LEU A 60 5.47 -1.55 -10.52
CA LEU A 60 5.49 -2.46 -9.39
C LEU A 60 6.29 -1.81 -8.26
N GLN A 61 5.69 -1.76 -7.08
CA GLN A 61 6.33 -1.31 -5.86
C GLN A 61 6.40 -2.47 -4.87
N GLY A 62 7.61 -2.86 -4.51
CA GLY A 62 7.87 -3.80 -3.43
C GLY A 62 8.21 -3.05 -2.14
N ARG A 63 7.62 -3.47 -1.02
CA ARG A 63 7.98 -3.01 0.32
C ARG A 63 8.21 -4.21 1.22
N ILE A 64 9.26 -4.15 2.02
CA ILE A 64 9.47 -5.07 3.14
C ILE A 64 9.73 -4.24 4.40
N TRP A 65 9.24 -4.67 5.54
CA TRP A 65 9.41 -3.97 6.80
C TRP A 65 9.63 -4.90 7.96
N GLN A 66 10.35 -4.37 8.95
CA GLN A 66 10.58 -5.01 10.23
C GLN A 66 9.97 -4.14 11.32
N ARG A 67 9.13 -4.75 12.17
CA ARG A 67 8.60 -4.10 13.37
C ARG A 67 9.74 -3.86 14.36
N LEU A 68 9.83 -2.63 14.87
CA LEU A 68 10.70 -2.27 15.98
C LEU A 68 10.03 -2.69 17.28
N ARG A 69 10.79 -3.30 18.18
CA ARG A 69 10.25 -3.81 19.45
C ARG A 69 9.81 -2.65 20.35
N GLU A 70 8.62 -2.75 20.89
CA GLU A 70 8.14 -1.92 22.00
C GLU A 70 8.39 -2.66 23.31
N SER A 71 8.48 -1.93 24.43
CA SER A 71 8.65 -2.55 25.74
C SER A 71 7.43 -3.44 26.06
N SER A 72 7.63 -4.60 26.68
CA SER A 72 6.57 -5.60 26.87
C SER A 72 5.38 -5.11 27.72
N GLY A 73 5.56 -4.05 28.52
CA GLY A 73 4.49 -3.40 29.29
C GLY A 73 3.72 -2.31 28.54
N SER A 74 4.10 -2.01 27.29
CA SER A 74 3.52 -0.93 26.47
C SER A 74 3.16 -1.40 25.04
N ASP A 75 3.13 -2.70 24.78
CA ASP A 75 2.77 -3.23 23.46
C ASP A 75 1.25 -3.34 23.35
N ASP A 76 0.64 -2.34 22.71
CA ASP A 76 -0.81 -2.25 22.48
C ASP A 76 -1.35 -3.33 21.49
N ASN A 77 -0.46 -3.98 20.73
CA ASN A 77 -0.83 -4.96 19.73
C ASN A 77 0.29 -6.00 19.49
N PRO A 78 0.48 -6.94 20.44
CA PRO A 78 1.42 -8.03 20.31
C PRO A 78 1.12 -8.86 19.06
N GLY A 79 2.16 -9.14 18.27
CA GLY A 79 2.03 -9.98 17.08
C GLY A 79 1.37 -9.32 15.87
N ILE A 80 1.18 -7.99 15.82
CA ILE A 80 0.58 -7.28 14.67
C ILE A 80 1.18 -7.65 13.30
N SER A 81 2.49 -7.91 13.24
CA SER A 81 3.20 -8.33 12.02
C SER A 81 2.77 -9.71 11.50
N ASP A 82 2.15 -10.53 12.35
CA ASP A 82 1.64 -11.84 11.95
C ASP A 82 0.28 -11.74 11.26
N PHE A 83 -0.39 -10.59 11.33
CA PHE A 83 -1.67 -10.33 10.67
C PHE A 83 -1.50 -9.38 9.47
N ILE A 84 -1.02 -8.16 9.71
CA ILE A 84 -0.82 -7.15 8.64
C ILE A 84 0.28 -7.58 7.68
N GLY A 85 1.27 -8.30 8.21
CA GLY A 85 2.37 -8.87 7.46
C GLY A 85 3.69 -8.11 7.59
N ARG A 86 4.64 -8.49 6.73
CA ARG A 86 6.01 -7.97 6.67
C ARG A 86 6.41 -7.47 5.28
N ALA A 87 5.62 -7.78 4.26
CA ALA A 87 5.86 -7.32 2.92
C ALA A 87 4.55 -6.92 2.23
N GLU A 88 4.67 -5.98 1.30
CA GLU A 88 3.61 -5.54 0.40
C GLU A 88 4.18 -5.47 -1.02
N VAL A 89 3.46 -6.05 -1.98
CA VAL A 89 3.69 -5.79 -3.40
C VAL A 89 2.47 -5.05 -3.91
N THR A 90 2.71 -3.90 -4.52
CA THR A 90 1.66 -3.11 -5.17
C THR A 90 1.93 -3.02 -6.66
N ARG A 91 0.89 -3.26 -7.44
CA ARG A 91 0.85 -3.06 -8.88
C ARG A 91 -0.02 -1.84 -9.19
N PHE A 92 0.47 -1.03 -10.09
CA PHE A 92 -0.11 0.20 -10.57
C PHE A 92 -0.18 0.13 -12.10
N LEU A 93 -1.36 0.34 -12.66
CA LEU A 93 -1.52 0.54 -14.10
C LEU A 93 -1.87 2.01 -14.35
N THR A 94 -1.03 2.66 -15.13
CA THR A 94 -1.23 4.03 -15.57
C THR A 94 -1.64 4.00 -17.03
N ASP A 95 -2.77 4.63 -17.32
CA ASP A 95 -3.27 4.93 -18.66
C ASP A 95 -3.65 6.42 -18.65
N GLN A 96 -3.20 7.17 -19.64
CA GLN A 96 -3.47 8.61 -19.73
C GLN A 96 -4.96 8.92 -19.85
N GLN A 97 -5.73 8.06 -20.53
CA GLN A 97 -7.13 8.30 -20.87
C GLN A 97 -8.07 7.29 -20.20
N GLY A 98 -7.51 6.18 -19.70
CA GLY A 98 -8.24 5.07 -19.11
C GLY A 98 -8.35 5.07 -17.58
N PRO A 99 -9.01 4.04 -17.03
CA PRO A 99 -9.03 3.82 -15.59
C PRO A 99 -7.65 3.41 -15.06
N ARG A 100 -7.39 3.70 -13.78
CA ARG A 100 -6.14 3.42 -13.08
C ARG A 100 -6.34 2.41 -11.96
N PRO A 101 -6.20 1.11 -12.25
CA PRO A 101 -6.35 0.09 -11.22
C PRO A 101 -5.08 -0.07 -10.37
N ARG A 102 -5.27 -0.22 -9.06
CA ARG A 102 -4.27 -0.63 -8.07
C ARG A 102 -4.55 -2.02 -7.59
N HIS A 103 -3.51 -2.79 -7.38
CA HIS A 103 -3.62 -4.06 -6.67
C HIS A 103 -2.49 -4.15 -5.65
N ALA A 104 -2.82 -4.26 -4.38
CA ALA A 104 -1.84 -4.45 -3.32
C ALA A 104 -2.07 -5.79 -2.62
N VAL A 105 -0.99 -6.54 -2.43
CA VAL A 105 -0.99 -7.79 -1.68
C VAL A 105 0.00 -7.65 -0.53
N ARG A 106 -0.45 -7.96 0.68
CA ARG A 106 0.38 -8.05 1.87
C ARG A 106 0.52 -9.50 2.30
N HIS A 107 1.69 -9.84 2.84
CA HIS A 107 1.97 -11.20 3.32
C HIS A 107 2.83 -11.20 4.59
N SER A 108 2.60 -12.18 5.47
CA SER A 108 3.30 -12.33 6.76
C SER A 108 4.73 -12.85 6.66
N LEU A 109 5.10 -13.47 5.53
CA LEU A 109 6.39 -14.14 5.31
C LEU A 109 6.69 -15.19 6.38
N LYS A 110 5.65 -15.87 6.86
CA LYS A 110 5.70 -17.01 7.78
C LYS A 110 4.97 -18.21 7.16
N SER A 111 5.21 -19.40 7.71
CA SER A 111 4.52 -20.64 7.33
C SER A 111 3.01 -20.57 7.60
N ASP A 112 2.60 -20.04 8.76
CA ASP A 112 1.20 -19.65 9.00
C ASP A 112 0.92 -18.32 8.29
N ALA A 113 0.65 -18.43 6.99
CA ALA A 113 0.50 -17.31 6.07
C ALA A 113 -0.77 -16.50 6.36
N ARG A 114 -0.61 -15.21 6.65
CA ARG A 114 -1.70 -14.23 6.74
C ARG A 114 -1.33 -12.97 5.97
N GLY A 115 -2.33 -12.16 5.68
CA GLY A 115 -2.15 -10.91 4.97
C GLY A 115 -3.46 -10.37 4.43
N SER A 116 -3.37 -9.63 3.34
CA SER A 116 -4.52 -8.98 2.73
C SER A 116 -4.33 -8.75 1.26
N VAL A 117 -5.44 -8.68 0.53
CA VAL A 117 -5.50 -8.19 -0.84
C VAL A 117 -6.36 -6.93 -0.87
N LYS A 118 -5.90 -5.93 -1.60
CA LYS A 118 -6.64 -4.71 -1.88
C LYS A 118 -6.66 -4.47 -3.39
N LEU A 119 -7.85 -4.28 -3.94
CA LEU A 119 -8.07 -3.94 -5.33
C LEU A 119 -8.72 -2.56 -5.36
N GLU A 120 -8.14 -1.62 -6.10
CA GLU A 120 -8.69 -0.28 -6.27
C GLU A 120 -8.86 -0.02 -7.76
N TRP A 121 -9.92 0.70 -8.10
CA TRP A 121 -10.20 1.16 -9.45
C TRP A 121 -10.59 2.62 -9.38
N MET A 122 -9.86 3.46 -10.12
CA MET A 122 -10.11 4.89 -10.20
C MET A 122 -10.35 5.31 -11.64
N LYS A 123 -11.34 6.18 -11.90
CA LYS A 123 -11.59 6.75 -13.22
C LYS A 123 -11.91 8.23 -13.11
N ALA A 124 -11.34 9.04 -13.99
CA ALA A 124 -11.65 10.46 -14.08
C ALA A 124 -13.16 10.69 -14.24
N SER A 125 -13.70 11.62 -13.46
CA SER A 125 -15.09 12.04 -13.58
C SER A 125 -15.25 12.83 -14.89
N THR A 126 -16.22 12.46 -15.70
CA THR A 126 -16.65 13.25 -16.88
C THR A 126 -17.85 14.14 -16.56
N ALA A 127 -18.36 14.08 -15.32
CA ALA A 127 -19.61 14.74 -14.94
C ALA A 127 -19.44 16.22 -14.56
N ILE A 128 -18.20 16.67 -14.33
CA ILE A 128 -17.89 18.06 -13.95
C ILE A 128 -16.77 18.54 -14.86
N ALA A 129 -17.12 19.40 -15.83
CA ALA A 129 -16.25 19.84 -16.92
C ALA A 129 -14.95 20.55 -16.47
N ASP A 130 -14.87 21.00 -15.21
CA ASP A 130 -13.73 21.72 -14.64
C ASP A 130 -13.03 21.02 -13.46
N SER A 131 -13.41 19.78 -13.10
CA SER A 131 -12.73 19.04 -12.02
C SER A 131 -11.84 17.92 -12.57
N ALA A 132 -10.77 18.31 -13.28
CA ALA A 132 -9.74 17.39 -13.77
C ALA A 132 -9.14 16.48 -12.67
N ALA A 133 -9.31 16.86 -11.40
CA ALA A 133 -8.85 16.12 -10.23
C ALA A 133 -9.87 15.10 -9.66
N LEU A 134 -11.18 15.25 -9.93
CA LEU A 134 -12.20 14.38 -9.32
C LEU A 134 -12.28 13.03 -10.03
N ARG A 135 -12.19 11.95 -9.27
CA ARG A 135 -12.26 10.57 -9.78
C ARG A 135 -13.31 9.76 -9.03
N TYR A 136 -14.02 8.90 -9.74
CA TYR A 136 -14.76 7.81 -9.13
C TYR A 136 -13.77 6.78 -8.61
N HIS A 137 -13.93 6.35 -7.36
CA HIS A 137 -13.07 5.37 -6.71
C HIS A 137 -13.89 4.22 -6.12
N VAL A 138 -13.53 3.01 -6.52
CA VAL A 138 -14.03 1.75 -5.95
C VAL A 138 -12.86 0.99 -5.36
N GLN A 139 -12.97 0.59 -4.10
CA GLN A 139 -11.97 -0.22 -3.40
C GLN A 139 -12.62 -1.48 -2.84
N LEU A 140 -12.00 -2.63 -3.09
CA LEU A 140 -12.31 -3.89 -2.45
C LEU A 140 -11.11 -4.36 -1.62
N PHE A 141 -11.32 -4.57 -0.33
CA PHE A 141 -10.32 -5.12 0.59
C PHE A 141 -10.78 -6.49 1.11
N SER A 142 -9.85 -7.44 1.19
CA SER A 142 -10.06 -8.74 1.84
C SER A 142 -8.81 -9.15 2.63
N GLY A 143 -8.97 -9.44 3.92
CA GLY A 143 -7.87 -9.92 4.77
C GLY A 143 -7.78 -9.22 6.10
N TYR A 144 -6.56 -9.10 6.62
CA TYR A 144 -6.25 -8.51 7.93
C TYR A 144 -5.63 -7.10 7.79
N GLY A 145 -5.84 -6.24 8.79
CA GLY A 145 -5.21 -4.91 8.79
C GLY A 145 -5.86 -3.88 7.86
N ASP A 146 -7.17 -3.98 7.63
CA ASP A 146 -7.95 -2.91 6.98
C ASP A 146 -7.84 -1.60 7.77
N SER A 147 -7.97 -1.73 9.09
CA SER A 147 -7.74 -0.69 10.07
C SER A 147 -6.79 -1.19 11.16
N LEU A 148 -6.19 -0.26 11.92
CA LEU A 148 -5.37 -0.64 13.07
C LEU A 148 -6.19 -1.22 14.21
N VAL A 149 -7.41 -0.74 14.44
CA VAL A 149 -8.26 -1.25 15.54
C VAL A 149 -8.66 -2.71 15.31
N ASP A 150 -8.95 -3.08 14.06
CA ASP A 150 -9.34 -4.43 13.66
C ASP A 150 -8.18 -5.22 13.04
N TYR A 151 -6.92 -4.93 13.37
CA TYR A 151 -5.77 -5.51 12.66
C TYR A 151 -5.76 -7.05 12.69
N ASN A 152 -6.26 -7.65 13.76
CA ASN A 152 -6.30 -9.10 13.99
C ASN A 152 -7.59 -9.77 13.53
N ARG A 153 -8.50 -9.02 12.89
CA ARG A 153 -9.78 -9.53 12.38
C ARG A 153 -9.76 -9.57 10.86
N ARG A 154 -10.14 -10.72 10.28
CA ARG A 154 -10.33 -10.85 8.83
C ARG A 154 -11.63 -10.16 8.42
N ARG A 155 -11.57 -9.26 7.44
CA ARG A 155 -12.73 -8.52 6.92
C ARG A 155 -12.75 -8.55 5.39
N ASN A 156 -13.95 -8.38 4.83
CA ASN A 156 -14.17 -8.03 3.43
C ASN A 156 -14.89 -6.69 3.41
N VAL A 157 -14.35 -5.71 2.69
CA VAL A 157 -14.86 -4.33 2.70
C VAL A 157 -14.91 -3.81 1.28
N LEU A 158 -16.10 -3.37 0.87
CA LEU A 158 -16.31 -2.61 -0.37
C LEU A 158 -16.47 -1.14 0.01
N SER A 159 -15.72 -0.26 -0.64
CA SER A 159 -15.82 1.18 -0.49
C SER A 159 -16.02 1.82 -1.85
N VAL A 160 -16.98 2.75 -1.94
CA VAL A 160 -17.30 3.49 -3.17
C VAL A 160 -17.41 4.96 -2.80
N GLY A 161 -16.72 5.82 -3.52
CA GLY A 161 -16.76 7.26 -3.27
C GLY A 161 -15.93 8.09 -4.25
N PRO A 162 -15.92 9.41 -4.10
CA PRO A 162 -15.03 10.29 -4.84
C PRO A 162 -13.59 10.26 -4.30
N SER A 163 -12.61 10.51 -5.17
CA SER A 163 -11.21 10.82 -4.81
C SER A 163 -10.73 12.07 -5.55
N LEU A 164 -9.85 12.86 -4.91
CA LEU A 164 -9.31 14.11 -5.47
C LEU A 164 -7.90 13.97 -6.07
N VAL A 165 -7.19 12.88 -5.75
CA VAL A 165 -5.81 12.66 -6.19
C VAL A 165 -5.65 11.17 -6.53
N ASP A 166 -4.96 10.89 -7.63
CA ASP A 166 -4.42 9.57 -7.96
C ASP A 166 -2.92 9.50 -7.64
N TRP A 167 -2.38 8.28 -7.65
CA TRP A 167 -0.98 7.98 -7.29
C TRP A 167 -0.21 7.46 -8.50
#